data_AF-A0A3B8ZP06-F1
#
_entry.id   AF-A0A3B8ZP06-F1
#
_cell.length_a   1.000
_cell.length_b   1.000
_cell.length_c   1.000
_cell.angle_alpha   90.00
_cell.angle_beta   90.00
_cell.angle_gamma   90.00
#
_symmetry.space_group_name_H-M   'P 1'
#
loop_
_entity.id
_entity.type
_entity.pdbx_description
1 polymer ?
#
loop_
_entity_poly.entity_id
_entity_poly.type
_entity_poly.pdbx_seq_one_letter_code
_entity_poly.pdbx_strand_id
1 'polypeptide(L)'
;GGVLGYQRIGTGNLTHLHPMKGPMLTQTLQDIIGHEPLHWRGDRFGIEDFNGAFHELQGRATVLTPSEMAEFKALLATVTFPPNPFRNIDNTLATNVPMTGHFATGRFTLAAGAPMPNGNPINGLTRYRSVGGFPIPGVGTTRLDRNVFACATCHVLPTGGSTAHRWASGAWQPIASAPGTFGAKQLLLMGVSDVGPNVGLANPPTGPSIQNTLKVPQMRNVFERTGFYMRPGTDSTHGFGFMHDGNVASISDFLGNPAFNPTSDQDLADIVSLTLSWSGSDFLSGGTLINTNATNTALLPPGPPSLDSHAGVGQQETIISPIQSLTRLNQLVAADTTGPSAGRVELIAKTYGPAGNRGYLLSGGNFLADNVGE
;
A
#
# COMPACT_ATOMS: atom_id res chain seq x y z
N GLY A 1 -14.07 52.53 -35.43
CA GLY A 1 -13.03 52.18 -36.39
C GLY A 1 -12.24 51.00 -35.87
N GLY A 2 -12.03 49.98 -36.71
CA GLY A 2 -11.07 48.89 -36.51
C GLY A 2 -11.61 47.60 -35.87
N VAL A 3 -12.08 46.67 -36.68
CA VAL A 3 -12.33 45.25 -36.37
C VAL A 3 -11.30 44.41 -37.13
N LEU A 4 -10.67 43.43 -36.47
CA LEU A 4 -10.32 42.10 -36.99
C LEU A 4 -10.33 41.19 -35.74
N GLY A 5 -11.13 40.15 -35.54
CA GLY A 5 -11.87 39.30 -36.46
C GLY A 5 -11.66 37.86 -35.98
N TYR A 6 -12.48 37.38 -35.02
CA TYR A 6 -12.67 35.95 -34.80
C TYR A 6 -14.16 35.70 -34.60
N GLN A 7 -14.78 35.12 -35.63
CA GLN A 7 -16.09 34.50 -35.54
C GLN A 7 -16.08 33.44 -34.44
N ARG A 8 -17.12 33.45 -33.62
CA ARG A 8 -17.41 32.37 -32.67
C ARG A 8 -17.84 31.15 -33.49
N ILE A 9 -16.94 30.18 -33.68
CA ILE A 9 -17.26 28.88 -34.27
C ILE A 9 -17.97 28.05 -33.18
N GLY A 10 -19.31 28.09 -33.17
CA GLY A 10 -20.15 27.22 -32.32
C GLY A 10 -21.13 27.97 -31.42
N THR A 11 -22.36 27.44 -31.32
CA THR A 11 -23.46 27.96 -30.49
C THR A 11 -23.45 27.46 -29.04
N GLY A 12 -22.31 26.94 -28.56
CA GLY A 12 -22.18 26.45 -27.19
C GLY A 12 -22.09 27.58 -26.15
N ASN A 13 -22.63 27.34 -24.95
CA ASN A 13 -22.31 28.16 -23.79
C ASN A 13 -20.82 27.99 -23.46
N LEU A 14 -20.13 29.10 -23.11
CA LEU A 14 -18.80 29.01 -22.51
C LEU A 14 -18.97 28.42 -21.11
N THR A 15 -18.86 27.10 -20.99
CA THR A 15 -18.77 26.45 -19.68
C THR A 15 -17.39 26.71 -19.10
N HIS A 16 -17.33 26.78 -17.77
CA HIS A 16 -16.08 26.98 -17.05
C HIS A 16 -15.04 25.91 -17.45
N LEU A 17 -13.96 26.34 -18.11
CA LEU A 17 -12.79 25.53 -18.40
C LEU A 17 -11.76 25.83 -17.31
N HIS A 18 -11.57 24.92 -16.35
CA HIS A 18 -10.46 24.99 -15.40
C HIS A 18 -9.22 24.34 -16.06
N PRO A 19 -8.21 25.10 -16.51
CA PRO A 19 -7.22 24.62 -17.48
C PRO A 19 -5.96 24.03 -16.84
N MET A 20 -5.99 23.56 -15.59
CA MET A 20 -4.79 23.06 -14.93
C MET A 20 -5.03 21.71 -14.28
N LYS A 21 -4.44 20.67 -14.89
CA LYS A 21 -4.07 19.46 -14.18
C LYS A 21 -3.09 19.88 -13.08
N GLY A 22 -3.56 19.91 -11.83
CA GLY A 22 -2.67 20.14 -10.68
C GLY A 22 -1.57 19.08 -10.62
N PRO A 23 -0.40 19.40 -10.02
CA PRO A 23 0.63 18.39 -9.79
C PRO A 23 0.04 17.26 -8.94
N MET A 24 0.40 16.03 -9.28
CA MET A 24 0.03 14.83 -8.54
C MET A 24 1.30 14.14 -8.09
N LEU A 25 1.24 13.53 -6.92
CA LEU A 25 2.32 12.72 -6.40
C LEU A 25 2.61 11.55 -7.35
N THR A 26 3.87 11.21 -7.56
CA THR A 26 4.23 10.03 -8.35
C THR A 26 3.82 8.74 -7.62
N GLN A 27 3.11 7.84 -8.31
CA GLN A 27 2.86 6.48 -7.81
C GLN A 27 4.08 5.60 -8.08
N THR A 28 4.32 4.61 -7.22
CA THR A 28 5.45 3.69 -7.38
C THR A 28 5.32 2.81 -8.64
N LEU A 29 6.46 2.47 -9.23
CA LEU A 29 6.58 1.49 -10.31
C LEU A 29 6.79 0.05 -9.80
N GLN A 30 7.06 -0.13 -8.50
CA GLN A 30 7.17 -1.46 -7.90
C GLN A 30 5.82 -2.17 -7.99
N ASP A 31 5.84 -3.40 -8.53
CA ASP A 31 4.67 -4.26 -8.73
C ASP A 31 3.51 -3.51 -9.43
N ILE A 32 3.83 -2.63 -10.39
CA ILE A 32 2.82 -1.81 -11.07
C ILE A 32 2.04 -2.61 -12.13
N ILE A 33 2.66 -3.64 -12.70
CA ILE A 33 2.06 -4.49 -13.73
C ILE A 33 0.97 -5.37 -13.12
N GLY A 34 -0.20 -5.44 -13.75
CA GLY A 34 -1.36 -6.15 -13.20
C GLY A 34 -2.14 -5.35 -12.16
N HIS A 35 -1.79 -4.07 -11.96
CA HIS A 35 -2.48 -3.12 -11.09
C HIS A 35 -3.14 -1.98 -11.87
N GLU A 36 -3.51 -2.22 -13.13
CA GLU A 36 -4.15 -1.25 -13.99
C GLU A 36 -5.63 -0.99 -13.62
N PRO A 37 -6.22 0.15 -14.03
CA PRO A 37 -5.61 1.24 -14.79
C PRO A 37 -4.59 2.05 -13.98
N LEU A 38 -3.65 2.66 -14.67
CA LEU A 38 -2.56 3.46 -14.12
C LEU A 38 -2.93 4.95 -14.08
N HIS A 39 -2.06 5.74 -13.45
CA HIS A 39 -2.27 7.15 -13.10
C HIS A 39 -3.38 7.35 -12.04
N TRP A 40 -3.30 8.45 -11.29
CA TRP A 40 -4.24 8.74 -10.20
C TRP A 40 -5.70 8.80 -10.65
N ARG A 41 -5.95 9.16 -11.91
CA ARG A 41 -7.30 9.24 -12.49
C ARG A 41 -7.79 7.93 -13.08
N GLY A 42 -6.93 6.90 -13.17
CA GLY A 42 -7.24 5.63 -13.82
C GLY A 42 -7.55 5.77 -15.32
N ASP A 43 -6.96 6.76 -15.99
CA ASP A 43 -7.14 7.10 -17.41
C ASP A 43 -6.07 6.48 -18.32
N ARG A 44 -5.19 5.63 -17.78
CA ARG A 44 -4.17 4.90 -18.52
C ARG A 44 -4.44 3.41 -18.38
N PHE A 45 -4.82 2.74 -19.45
CA PHE A 45 -5.15 1.33 -19.42
C PHE A 45 -3.92 0.46 -19.21
N GLY A 46 -2.74 0.89 -19.63
CA GLY A 46 -1.50 0.15 -19.43
C GLY A 46 -0.28 1.05 -19.38
N ILE A 47 0.88 0.44 -19.15
CA ILE A 47 2.16 1.16 -19.21
C ILE A 47 2.47 1.64 -20.63
N GLU A 48 1.89 0.98 -21.63
CA GLU A 48 1.96 1.31 -23.04
C GLU A 48 1.42 2.73 -23.36
N ASP A 49 0.44 3.22 -22.58
CA ASP A 49 -0.12 4.56 -22.76
C ASP A 49 0.86 5.68 -22.36
N PHE A 50 2.00 5.33 -21.75
CA PHE A 50 3.08 6.26 -21.41
C PHE A 50 4.19 6.29 -22.47
N ASN A 51 4.10 5.52 -23.56
CA ASN A 51 5.18 5.40 -24.55
C ASN A 51 5.60 6.76 -25.15
N GLY A 52 4.66 7.69 -25.30
CA GLY A 52 4.94 9.06 -25.74
C GLY A 52 5.98 9.79 -24.87
N ALA A 53 6.02 9.51 -23.56
CA ALA A 53 6.93 10.16 -22.63
C ALA A 53 8.41 9.85 -22.91
N PHE A 54 8.73 8.70 -23.51
CA PHE A 54 10.12 8.39 -23.89
C PHE A 54 10.66 9.37 -24.94
N HIS A 55 9.80 9.80 -25.87
CA HIS A 55 10.14 10.80 -26.88
C HIS A 55 10.01 12.22 -26.32
N GLU A 56 8.86 12.55 -25.75
CA GLU A 56 8.49 13.93 -25.38
C GLU A 56 9.21 14.43 -24.12
N LEU A 57 9.54 13.55 -23.17
CA LEU A 57 10.10 13.92 -21.87
C LEU A 57 11.52 13.39 -21.64
N GLN A 58 11.82 12.18 -22.12
CA GLN A 58 13.11 11.52 -21.90
C GLN A 58 14.09 11.67 -23.08
N GLY A 59 13.71 12.41 -24.13
CA GLY A 59 14.61 12.83 -25.20
C GLY A 59 15.00 11.76 -26.23
N ARG A 60 14.28 10.63 -26.31
CA ARG A 60 14.49 9.64 -27.38
C ARG A 60 14.04 10.23 -28.72
N ALA A 61 14.69 9.86 -29.82
CA ALA A 61 14.32 10.36 -31.15
C ALA A 61 12.91 9.91 -31.62
N THR A 62 12.44 8.75 -31.16
CA THR A 62 11.11 8.20 -31.44
C THR A 62 10.55 7.50 -30.19
N VAL A 63 9.26 7.18 -30.19
CA VAL A 63 8.63 6.29 -29.18
C VAL A 63 9.14 4.86 -29.29
N LEU A 64 9.08 4.08 -28.21
CA LEU A 64 9.49 2.67 -28.18
C LEU A 64 8.69 1.87 -29.21
N THR A 65 9.35 0.94 -29.88
CA THR A 65 8.69 -0.08 -30.72
C THR A 65 7.88 -1.04 -29.84
N PRO A 66 6.92 -1.79 -30.40
CA PRO A 66 6.14 -2.77 -29.63
C PRO A 66 7.00 -3.79 -28.88
N SER A 67 8.12 -4.24 -29.45
CA SER A 67 9.05 -5.17 -28.79
C SER A 67 9.78 -4.52 -27.62
N GLU A 68 10.32 -3.31 -27.80
CA GLU A 68 10.99 -2.57 -26.72
C GLU A 68 10.01 -2.24 -25.58
N MET A 69 8.75 -1.91 -25.92
CA MET A 69 7.72 -1.66 -24.92
C MET A 69 7.35 -2.94 -24.14
N ALA A 70 7.34 -4.09 -24.81
CA ALA A 70 7.15 -5.39 -24.15
C ALA A 70 8.33 -5.74 -23.23
N GLU A 71 9.57 -5.48 -23.64
CA GLU A 71 10.77 -5.65 -22.80
C GLU A 71 10.73 -4.73 -21.58
N PHE A 72 10.34 -3.46 -21.74
CA PHE A 72 10.18 -2.53 -20.63
C PHE A 72 9.09 -2.99 -19.65
N LYS A 73 7.95 -3.47 -20.15
CA LYS A 73 6.89 -4.05 -19.33
C LYS A 73 7.36 -5.30 -18.58
N ALA A 74 8.15 -6.17 -19.23
CA ALA A 74 8.73 -7.34 -18.62
C ALA A 74 9.73 -6.97 -17.50
N LEU A 75 10.56 -5.94 -17.71
CA LEU A 75 11.44 -5.39 -16.67
C LEU A 75 10.63 -4.91 -15.46
N LEU A 76 9.59 -4.08 -15.67
CA LEU A 76 8.74 -3.59 -14.59
C LEU A 76 8.04 -4.72 -13.83
N ALA A 77 7.67 -5.81 -14.52
CA ALA A 77 7.06 -6.98 -13.89
C ALA A 77 8.01 -7.73 -12.93
N THR A 78 9.32 -7.47 -12.96
CA THR A 78 10.28 -8.04 -12.01
C THR A 78 10.53 -7.17 -10.77
N VAL A 79 10.02 -5.93 -10.75
CA VAL A 79 10.29 -4.98 -9.68
C VAL A 79 9.36 -5.28 -8.50
N THR A 80 9.92 -5.87 -7.44
CA THR A 80 9.17 -6.27 -6.23
C THR A 80 9.26 -5.21 -5.13
N PHE A 81 8.33 -5.23 -4.16
CA PHE A 81 8.53 -4.48 -2.91
C PHE A 81 9.60 -5.15 -2.05
N PRO A 82 10.45 -4.34 -1.37
CA PRO A 82 11.49 -4.87 -0.49
C PRO A 82 10.89 -5.46 0.80
N PRO A 83 11.69 -6.22 1.57
CA PRO A 83 11.32 -6.70 2.90
C PRO A 83 10.90 -5.54 3.81
N ASN A 84 9.78 -5.72 4.52
CA ASN A 84 9.24 -4.67 5.39
C ASN A 84 9.89 -4.69 6.78
N PRO A 85 10.51 -3.58 7.24
CA PRO A 85 11.18 -3.53 8.54
C PRO A 85 10.21 -3.51 9.74
N PHE A 86 8.92 -3.26 9.50
CA PHE A 86 7.86 -3.25 10.52
C PHE A 86 7.11 -4.58 10.61
N ARG A 87 7.56 -5.63 9.92
CA ARG A 87 7.06 -7.00 10.07
C ARG A 87 8.02 -7.83 10.92
N ASN A 88 7.48 -8.88 11.53
CA ASN A 88 8.31 -9.91 12.14
C ASN A 88 9.11 -10.63 11.05
N ILE A 89 10.20 -11.29 11.45
CA ILE A 89 11.09 -11.99 10.52
C ILE A 89 10.41 -13.15 9.77
N ASP A 90 9.39 -13.75 10.39
CA ASP A 90 8.50 -14.76 9.81
C ASP A 90 7.39 -14.15 8.93
N ASN A 91 7.53 -12.87 8.60
CA ASN A 91 6.63 -12.06 7.78
C ASN A 91 5.23 -11.81 8.39
N THR A 92 4.98 -12.24 9.62
CA THR A 92 3.74 -11.92 10.34
C THR A 92 3.72 -10.45 10.80
N LEU A 93 2.52 -9.95 11.12
CA LEU A 93 2.38 -8.64 11.78
C LEU A 93 2.91 -8.71 13.22
N ALA A 94 3.67 -7.69 13.63
CA ALA A 94 4.12 -7.56 15.01
C ALA A 94 2.96 -7.29 15.98
N THR A 95 3.13 -7.58 17.27
CA THR A 95 2.15 -7.21 18.31
C THR A 95 2.41 -5.83 18.91
N ASN A 96 3.60 -5.27 18.68
CA ASN A 96 4.04 -4.00 19.21
C ASN A 96 5.12 -3.39 18.30
N VAL A 97 4.76 -2.31 17.61
CA VAL A 97 5.65 -1.54 16.74
C VAL A 97 5.94 -0.19 17.39
N PRO A 98 7.21 0.13 17.68
CA PRO A 98 7.59 1.48 18.12
C PRO A 98 7.23 2.51 17.06
N MET A 99 6.44 3.52 17.43
CA MET A 99 6.03 4.62 16.54
C MET A 99 7.08 5.75 16.49
N THR A 100 8.36 5.40 16.43
CA THR A 100 9.47 6.37 16.39
C THR A 100 9.34 7.26 15.16
N GLY A 101 9.38 8.58 15.35
CA GLY A 101 9.17 9.54 14.26
C GLY A 101 7.71 9.68 13.83
N HIS A 102 6.75 9.19 14.63
CA HIS A 102 5.33 9.41 14.43
C HIS A 102 4.69 10.13 15.61
N PHE A 103 3.85 11.12 15.29
CA PHE A 103 3.33 12.08 16.26
C PHE A 103 1.80 12.13 16.27
N ALA A 104 1.26 12.34 17.46
CA ALA A 104 -0.17 12.47 17.70
C ALA A 104 -0.71 13.73 17.02
N THR A 105 -1.96 13.63 16.55
CA THR A 105 -2.62 14.70 15.79
C THR A 105 -3.16 15.83 16.65
N GLY A 106 -3.31 15.58 17.96
CA GLY A 106 -4.01 16.46 18.90
C GLY A 106 -5.52 16.26 18.95
N ARG A 107 -6.06 15.27 18.21
CA ARG A 107 -7.51 14.99 18.15
C ARG A 107 -8.05 14.34 19.42
N PHE A 108 -7.21 13.63 20.18
CA PHE A 108 -7.62 12.80 21.30
C PHE A 108 -6.98 13.27 22.61
N THR A 109 -6.35 12.38 23.37
CA THR A 109 -5.83 12.69 24.70
C THR A 109 -4.44 13.32 24.63
N LEU A 110 -3.62 12.93 23.66
CA LEU A 110 -2.29 13.47 23.46
C LEU A 110 -2.34 14.82 22.76
N ALA A 111 -1.49 15.74 23.20
CA ALA A 111 -1.29 17.02 22.51
C ALA A 111 -0.74 16.81 21.10
N ALA A 112 -1.07 17.71 20.18
CA ALA A 112 -0.51 17.67 18.83
C ALA A 112 1.02 17.74 18.87
N GLY A 113 1.69 16.83 18.15
CA GLY A 113 3.15 16.74 18.14
C GLY A 113 3.77 15.89 19.26
N ALA A 114 2.97 15.41 20.22
CA ALA A 114 3.47 14.42 21.18
C ALA A 114 3.80 13.08 20.48
N PRO A 115 4.80 12.32 20.93
CA PRO A 115 5.08 10.98 20.40
C PRO A 115 3.85 10.09 20.48
N MET A 116 3.56 9.34 19.40
CA MET A 116 2.50 8.33 19.43
C MET A 116 2.88 7.16 20.34
N PRO A 117 1.90 6.48 20.98
CA PRO A 117 2.17 5.22 21.66
C PRO A 117 2.59 4.15 20.64
N ASN A 118 3.18 3.05 21.11
CA ASN A 118 3.45 1.92 20.24
C ASN A 118 2.14 1.39 19.63
N GLY A 119 2.16 1.06 18.35
CA GLY A 119 1.00 0.51 17.65
C GLY A 119 1.01 -1.01 17.63
N ASN A 120 -0.17 -1.62 17.64
CA ASN A 120 -0.39 -3.03 17.40
C ASN A 120 -1.07 -3.23 16.03
N PRO A 121 -0.34 -3.62 14.97
CA PRO A 121 -0.91 -3.77 13.64
C PRO A 121 -1.92 -4.92 13.53
N ILE A 122 -1.96 -5.88 14.47
CA ILE A 122 -3.00 -6.93 14.52
C ILE A 122 -4.35 -6.33 14.94
N ASN A 123 -4.34 -5.43 15.93
CA ASN A 123 -5.51 -4.63 16.28
C ASN A 123 -5.89 -3.70 15.10
N GLY A 124 -4.89 -3.09 14.48
CA GLY A 124 -5.07 -2.27 13.28
C GLY A 124 -5.79 -3.03 12.17
N LEU A 125 -5.35 -4.26 11.85
CA LEU A 125 -5.95 -5.13 10.82
C LEU A 125 -7.40 -5.47 11.15
N THR A 126 -7.67 -5.73 12.43
CA THR A 126 -9.02 -5.97 12.95
C THR A 126 -9.93 -4.77 12.69
N ARG A 127 -9.47 -3.55 13.02
CA ARG A 127 -10.21 -2.30 12.78
C ARG A 127 -10.40 -2.01 11.30
N TYR A 128 -9.35 -2.21 10.52
CA TYR A 128 -9.29 -2.01 9.08
C TYR A 128 -10.35 -2.81 8.31
N ARG A 129 -10.61 -4.04 8.77
CA ARG A 129 -11.55 -4.99 8.16
C ARG A 129 -12.92 -5.01 8.84
N SER A 130 -13.15 -4.16 9.85
CA SER A 130 -14.40 -4.20 10.64
C SER A 130 -15.62 -3.91 9.76
N VAL A 131 -16.44 -4.95 9.57
CA VAL A 131 -17.75 -4.89 8.91
C VAL A 131 -18.80 -5.29 9.94
N GLY A 132 -19.86 -4.49 10.10
CA GLY A 132 -20.93 -4.81 11.03
C GLY A 132 -21.49 -6.21 10.79
N GLY A 133 -21.50 -7.07 11.82
CA GLY A 133 -21.99 -8.44 11.74
C GLY A 133 -20.97 -9.55 12.06
N PHE A 134 -19.68 -9.23 12.21
CA PHE A 134 -18.66 -10.17 12.68
C PHE A 134 -18.01 -9.64 13.98
N PRO A 135 -18.33 -10.19 15.16
CA PRO A 135 -17.71 -9.77 16.41
C PRO A 135 -16.23 -10.14 16.37
N ILE A 136 -15.33 -9.16 16.36
CA ILE A 136 -13.94 -9.40 16.73
C ILE A 136 -13.82 -8.99 18.20
N PRO A 137 -13.44 -9.90 19.12
CA PRO A 137 -13.35 -9.57 20.54
C PRO A 137 -12.47 -8.33 20.76
N GLY A 138 -13.02 -7.30 21.40
CA GLY A 138 -12.33 -6.03 21.66
C GLY A 138 -12.48 -4.95 20.58
N VAL A 139 -13.21 -5.20 19.48
CA VAL A 139 -13.43 -4.22 18.41
C VAL A 139 -14.90 -3.98 18.13
N GLY A 140 -15.31 -2.71 18.21
CA GLY A 140 -16.70 -2.28 17.98
C GLY A 140 -17.19 -2.49 16.55
N THR A 141 -18.50 -2.42 16.36
CA THR A 141 -19.21 -2.53 15.07
C THR A 141 -19.02 -1.30 14.17
N THR A 142 -18.24 -0.31 14.64
CA THR A 142 -18.04 0.97 13.97
C THR A 142 -17.00 0.84 12.85
N ARG A 143 -17.42 1.22 11.64
CA ARG A 143 -16.55 1.26 10.47
C ARG A 143 -15.73 2.56 10.45
N LEU A 144 -14.49 2.48 9.96
CA LEU A 144 -13.54 3.59 10.05
C LEU A 144 -13.90 4.77 9.15
N ASP A 145 -14.43 4.56 7.94
CA ASP A 145 -14.84 5.65 7.05
C ASP A 145 -16.30 6.05 7.32
N ARG A 146 -16.50 7.13 8.09
CA ARG A 146 -17.81 7.71 8.45
C ARG A 146 -18.85 6.70 8.97
N ASN A 147 -18.41 5.56 9.50
CA ASN A 147 -19.24 4.40 9.87
C ASN A 147 -20.00 3.73 8.69
N VAL A 148 -19.66 4.08 7.45
CA VAL A 148 -20.28 3.56 6.23
C VAL A 148 -19.47 2.40 5.64
N PHE A 149 -18.14 2.53 5.53
CA PHE A 149 -17.27 1.53 4.90
C PHE A 149 -16.13 1.09 5.80
N ALA A 150 -15.77 -0.19 5.69
CA ALA A 150 -14.48 -0.67 6.18
C ALA A 150 -13.39 -0.15 5.24
N CYS A 151 -12.17 0.09 5.73
CA CYS A 151 -11.06 0.45 4.85
C CYS A 151 -10.83 -0.63 3.78
N ALA A 152 -10.95 -1.90 4.20
CA ALA A 152 -10.86 -3.08 3.34
C ALA A 152 -11.91 -3.16 2.23
N THR A 153 -12.97 -2.34 2.26
CA THR A 153 -13.96 -2.30 1.18
C THR A 153 -13.37 -1.71 -0.10
N CYS A 154 -12.49 -0.72 0.02
CA CYS A 154 -11.86 -0.08 -1.15
C CYS A 154 -10.38 -0.44 -1.28
N HIS A 155 -9.67 -0.49 -0.16
CA HIS A 155 -8.26 -0.83 -0.08
C HIS A 155 -8.11 -2.31 0.34
N VAL A 156 -8.17 -3.22 -0.63
CA VAL A 156 -8.30 -4.65 -0.38
C VAL A 156 -6.95 -5.32 -0.08
N LEU A 157 -6.98 -6.40 0.69
CA LEU A 157 -5.82 -7.26 0.87
C LEU A 157 -5.53 -8.05 -0.42
N PRO A 158 -4.27 -8.45 -0.67
CA PRO A 158 -3.06 -8.12 0.10
C PRO A 158 -2.45 -6.74 -0.21
N THR A 159 -2.85 -6.11 -1.31
CA THR A 159 -2.10 -4.99 -1.90
C THR A 159 -2.38 -3.63 -1.27
N GLY A 160 -3.52 -3.48 -0.60
CA GLY A 160 -4.08 -2.20 -0.20
C GLY A 160 -4.59 -1.36 -1.38
N GLY A 161 -4.46 -1.88 -2.61
CA GLY A 161 -5.07 -1.28 -3.81
C GLY A 161 -6.53 -1.69 -3.94
N SER A 162 -7.16 -1.43 -5.09
CA SER A 162 -8.55 -1.84 -5.32
C SER A 162 -8.70 -3.27 -5.84
N THR A 163 -9.95 -3.65 -6.11
CA THR A 163 -10.31 -4.97 -6.65
C THR A 163 -10.56 -4.92 -8.16
N ALA A 164 -10.27 -6.03 -8.86
CA ALA A 164 -10.70 -6.30 -10.24
C ALA A 164 -11.99 -7.14 -10.29
N HIS A 165 -12.81 -7.12 -9.24
CA HIS A 165 -14.01 -7.94 -9.13
C HIS A 165 -15.25 -7.09 -8.94
N ARG A 166 -16.40 -7.61 -9.37
CA ARG A 166 -17.72 -7.04 -9.10
C ARG A 166 -18.54 -7.98 -8.24
N TRP A 167 -19.41 -7.42 -7.40
CA TRP A 167 -20.36 -8.21 -6.65
C TRP A 167 -21.55 -8.57 -7.55
N ALA A 168 -21.77 -9.86 -7.77
CA ALA A 168 -22.88 -10.37 -8.58
C ALA A 168 -23.33 -11.74 -8.07
N SER A 169 -24.64 -11.95 -8.01
CA SER A 169 -25.22 -13.25 -7.60
C SER A 169 -24.72 -13.77 -6.25
N GLY A 170 -24.53 -12.87 -5.27
CA GLY A 170 -24.10 -13.23 -3.92
C GLY A 170 -22.62 -13.61 -3.79
N ALA A 171 -21.81 -13.34 -4.82
CA ALA A 171 -20.38 -13.61 -4.79
C ALA A 171 -19.57 -12.56 -5.55
N TRP A 172 -18.27 -12.48 -5.26
CA TRP A 172 -17.31 -11.71 -6.05
C TRP A 172 -16.97 -12.44 -7.34
N GLN A 173 -17.18 -11.78 -8.48
CA GLN A 173 -16.90 -12.30 -9.82
C GLN A 173 -15.82 -11.45 -10.49
N PRO A 174 -14.81 -12.06 -11.13
CA PRO A 174 -13.76 -11.31 -11.81
C PRO A 174 -14.34 -10.49 -12.97
N ILE A 175 -13.78 -9.29 -13.16
CA ILE A 175 -14.06 -8.46 -14.33
C ILE A 175 -13.04 -8.84 -15.40
N ALA A 176 -13.54 -9.29 -16.56
CA ALA A 176 -12.69 -9.64 -17.68
C ALA A 176 -11.95 -8.40 -18.21
N SER A 177 -10.69 -8.57 -18.61
CA SER A 177 -9.96 -7.55 -19.36
C SER A 177 -10.66 -7.28 -20.69
N ALA A 178 -10.64 -6.02 -21.14
CA ALA A 178 -11.26 -5.64 -22.40
C ALA A 178 -10.26 -5.83 -23.55
N PRO A 179 -10.72 -6.17 -24.77
CA PRO A 179 -9.85 -6.18 -25.95
C PRO A 179 -9.16 -4.82 -26.14
N GLY A 180 -7.88 -4.83 -26.50
CA GLY A 180 -7.09 -3.61 -26.74
C GLY A 180 -6.45 -2.99 -25.48
N THR A 181 -6.63 -3.56 -24.29
CA THR A 181 -6.00 -3.05 -23.05
C THR A 181 -4.68 -3.74 -22.70
N PHE A 182 -4.05 -4.46 -23.64
CA PHE A 182 -2.77 -5.16 -23.42
C PHE A 182 -2.78 -6.11 -22.20
N GLY A 183 -3.94 -6.74 -21.94
CA GLY A 183 -4.15 -7.64 -20.80
C GLY A 183 -4.31 -6.94 -19.45
N ALA A 184 -4.42 -5.61 -19.44
CA ALA A 184 -4.58 -4.83 -18.22
C ALA A 184 -5.80 -5.23 -17.40
N LYS A 185 -5.63 -5.21 -16.07
CA LYS A 185 -6.75 -5.39 -15.14
C LYS A 185 -7.62 -4.13 -15.09
N GLN A 186 -8.84 -4.32 -14.59
CA GLN A 186 -9.80 -3.24 -14.37
C GLN A 186 -9.99 -3.06 -12.87
N LEU A 187 -8.96 -2.56 -12.18
CA LEU A 187 -9.10 -2.19 -10.78
C LEU A 187 -10.13 -1.07 -10.64
N LEU A 188 -10.99 -1.18 -9.64
CA LEU A 188 -12.02 -0.20 -9.33
C LEU A 188 -11.41 1.20 -9.12
N LEU A 189 -12.06 2.20 -9.73
CA LEU A 189 -11.88 3.61 -9.42
C LEU A 189 -12.95 4.03 -8.41
N MET A 190 -12.56 4.85 -7.46
CA MET A 190 -13.49 5.46 -6.52
C MET A 190 -13.91 6.83 -7.01
N GLY A 191 -15.21 7.10 -6.94
CA GLY A 191 -15.74 8.44 -7.11
C GLY A 191 -15.41 9.27 -5.87
N VAL A 192 -14.25 9.91 -5.85
CA VAL A 192 -13.85 10.82 -4.77
C VAL A 192 -14.03 12.24 -5.25
N SER A 193 -14.89 13.00 -4.58
CA SER A 193 -14.84 14.45 -4.66
C SER A 193 -13.87 14.95 -3.59
N ASP A 194 -12.67 15.39 -3.97
CA ASP A 194 -11.74 16.07 -3.05
C ASP A 194 -12.31 17.41 -2.54
N VAL A 195 -13.40 17.85 -3.17
CA VAL A 195 -14.35 18.83 -2.63
C VAL A 195 -15.66 18.10 -2.37
N GLY A 196 -15.86 17.60 -1.16
CA GLY A 196 -17.23 17.34 -0.74
C GLY A 196 -18.02 18.66 -0.89
N PRO A 197 -19.26 18.66 -1.41
CA PRO A 197 -20.20 19.58 -0.82
C PRO A 197 -20.22 19.20 0.67
N ASN A 198 -20.03 20.17 1.57
CA ASN A 198 -20.26 20.05 3.01
C ASN A 198 -19.06 19.63 3.90
N VAL A 199 -18.10 20.53 4.06
CA VAL A 199 -17.45 20.74 5.37
C VAL A 199 -17.98 22.04 5.97
N GLY A 200 -18.98 21.96 6.86
CA GLY A 200 -19.28 22.96 7.91
C GLY A 200 -19.55 24.43 7.54
N LEU A 201 -19.60 24.80 6.26
CA LEU A 201 -19.90 26.17 5.84
C LEU A 201 -21.42 26.32 5.64
N ALA A 202 -21.99 27.40 6.19
CA ALA A 202 -23.41 27.75 6.04
C ALA A 202 -23.85 27.98 4.58
N ASN A 203 -22.92 27.97 3.62
CA ASN A 203 -23.18 28.11 2.20
C ASN A 203 -22.03 27.45 1.37
N PRO A 204 -22.14 26.17 0.98
CA PRO A 204 -21.06 25.48 0.26
C PRO A 204 -20.98 25.94 -1.22
N PRO A 205 -19.78 26.02 -1.83
CA PRO A 205 -19.63 26.37 -3.24
C PRO A 205 -20.27 25.29 -4.13
N THR A 206 -21.15 25.67 -5.04
CA THR A 206 -21.85 24.78 -5.99
C THR A 206 -21.02 24.46 -7.24
N GLY A 207 -19.69 24.40 -7.12
CA GLY A 207 -18.79 24.13 -8.24
C GLY A 207 -18.63 22.63 -8.53
N PRO A 208 -18.45 22.20 -9.79
CA PRO A 208 -18.09 20.82 -10.10
C PRO A 208 -16.74 20.45 -9.49
N SER A 209 -16.66 19.27 -8.86
CA SER A 209 -15.39 18.73 -8.37
C SER A 209 -14.42 18.53 -9.54
N ILE A 210 -13.16 18.97 -9.37
CA ILE A 210 -12.10 18.82 -10.38
C ILE A 210 -11.51 17.39 -10.41
N GLN A 211 -11.85 16.57 -9.42
CA GLN A 211 -11.54 15.15 -9.34
C GLN A 211 -12.87 14.43 -9.12
N ASN A 212 -13.36 13.70 -10.11
CA ASN A 212 -14.61 12.93 -9.98
C ASN A 212 -14.35 11.46 -9.74
N THR A 213 -13.17 10.97 -10.12
CA THR A 213 -12.76 9.58 -9.99
C THR A 213 -11.24 9.51 -9.77
N LEU A 214 -10.82 8.83 -8.71
CA LEU A 214 -9.41 8.47 -8.49
C LEU A 214 -9.27 6.97 -8.31
N LYS A 215 -8.14 6.45 -8.78
CA LYS A 215 -7.68 5.11 -8.48
C LYS A 215 -7.38 5.00 -6.98
N VAL A 216 -7.87 3.94 -6.35
CA VAL A 216 -7.50 3.62 -4.97
C VAL A 216 -6.01 3.25 -4.95
N PRO A 217 -5.15 4.04 -4.28
CA PRO A 217 -3.72 3.78 -4.27
C PRO A 217 -3.44 2.56 -3.40
N GLN A 218 -2.46 1.78 -3.83
CA GLN A 218 -1.93 0.67 -3.06
C GLN A 218 -1.07 1.16 -1.88
N MET A 219 -0.91 0.33 -0.84
CA MET A 219 -0.37 0.78 0.47
C MET A 219 1.03 0.23 0.79
N ARG A 220 1.61 -0.62 -0.08
CA ARG A 220 2.82 -1.41 0.21
C ARG A 220 4.07 -0.57 0.46
N ASN A 221 4.16 0.66 -0.05
CA ASN A 221 5.30 1.57 0.19
C ASN A 221 4.97 2.79 1.05
N VAL A 222 3.87 2.78 1.82
CA VAL A 222 3.59 3.90 2.72
C VAL A 222 4.72 4.09 3.74
N PHE A 223 5.32 3.00 4.20
CA PHE A 223 6.41 3.05 5.19
C PHE A 223 7.68 3.74 4.68
N GLU A 224 7.89 3.81 3.35
CA GLU A 224 9.01 4.50 2.73
C GLU A 224 8.78 6.03 2.61
N ARG A 225 7.56 6.48 2.91
CA ARG A 225 7.11 7.88 2.76
C ARG A 225 6.82 8.55 4.10
N THR A 226 7.56 8.17 5.13
CA THR A 226 7.46 8.75 6.47
C THR A 226 8.52 9.84 6.66
N GLY A 227 8.49 10.55 7.80
CA GLY A 227 9.49 11.56 8.15
C GLY A 227 9.12 13.01 7.81
N PHE A 228 7.99 13.25 7.14
CA PHE A 228 7.50 14.58 6.80
C PHE A 228 6.43 15.07 7.78
N TYR A 229 6.68 16.17 8.46
CA TYR A 229 5.76 16.78 9.43
C TYR A 229 5.77 18.30 9.34
N MET A 230 4.60 18.89 9.09
CA MET A 230 4.42 20.34 9.06
C MET A 230 3.87 20.87 10.40
N ARG A 231 4.52 20.55 11.52
CA ARG A 231 4.10 20.97 12.86
C ARG A 231 5.24 21.67 13.62
N PRO A 232 4.95 22.67 14.47
CA PRO A 232 5.96 23.26 15.35
C PRO A 232 6.57 22.20 16.27
N GLY A 233 7.89 22.18 16.38
CA GLY A 233 8.62 21.23 17.25
C GLY A 233 8.86 19.84 16.66
N THR A 234 8.52 19.62 15.39
CA THR A 234 8.85 18.39 14.66
C THR A 234 9.83 18.68 13.53
N ASP A 235 10.90 17.90 13.43
CA ASP A 235 11.84 18.01 12.31
C ASP A 235 11.32 17.25 11.09
N SER A 236 11.16 17.96 9.97
CA SER A 236 10.96 17.33 8.66
C SER A 236 12.32 16.96 8.09
N THR A 237 12.67 15.68 8.18
CA THR A 237 14.01 15.19 7.80
C THR A 237 14.02 14.47 6.45
N HIS A 238 12.88 13.95 6.01
CA HIS A 238 12.67 13.22 4.77
C HIS A 238 11.16 13.04 4.51
N GLY A 239 10.78 12.32 3.45
CA GLY A 239 9.39 11.93 3.19
C GLY A 239 8.61 12.87 2.26
N PHE A 240 7.44 12.38 1.84
CA PHE A 240 6.50 13.10 0.97
C PHE A 240 5.12 13.03 1.59
N GLY A 241 4.31 14.08 1.39
CA GLY A 241 2.93 14.07 1.85
C GLY A 241 2.07 12.97 1.24
N PHE A 242 0.93 12.73 1.85
CA PHE A 242 -0.14 11.79 1.52
C PHE A 242 -1.25 12.50 0.73
N MET A 243 -2.22 11.72 0.23
CA MET A 243 -3.14 12.08 -0.85
C MET A 243 -2.49 12.18 -2.22
N HIS A 244 -3.34 12.24 -3.25
CA HIS A 244 -2.94 12.30 -4.65
C HIS A 244 -2.10 13.53 -5.03
N ASP A 245 -2.15 14.58 -4.22
CA ASP A 245 -1.53 15.90 -4.39
C ASP A 245 -0.48 16.17 -3.30
N GLY A 246 -0.26 15.20 -2.40
CA GLY A 246 0.74 15.30 -1.34
C GLY A 246 0.42 16.35 -0.27
N ASN A 247 -0.84 16.78 -0.13
CA ASN A 247 -1.20 17.90 0.73
C ASN A 247 -1.33 17.56 2.22
N VAL A 248 -1.32 16.27 2.59
CA VAL A 248 -1.36 15.83 3.99
C VAL A 248 0.04 15.42 4.43
N ALA A 249 0.63 16.09 5.43
CA ALA A 249 2.05 15.89 5.75
C ALA A 249 2.41 14.45 6.14
N SER A 250 1.60 13.81 7.00
CA SER A 250 1.92 12.51 7.59
C SER A 250 0.77 11.51 7.53
N ILE A 251 1.08 10.22 7.67
CA ILE A 251 0.07 9.16 7.68
C ILE A 251 -0.81 9.23 8.94
N SER A 252 -0.27 9.69 10.07
CA SER A 252 -1.06 9.90 11.29
C SER A 252 -2.03 11.07 11.13
N ASP A 253 -1.63 12.14 10.44
CA ASP A 253 -2.53 13.25 10.09
C ASP A 253 -3.63 12.82 9.12
N PHE A 254 -3.29 12.00 8.12
CA PHE A 254 -4.25 11.47 7.16
C PHE A 254 -5.30 10.58 7.83
N LEU A 255 -4.86 9.57 8.59
CA LEU A 255 -5.76 8.63 9.27
C LEU A 255 -6.46 9.25 10.49
N GLY A 256 -5.91 10.32 11.05
CA GLY A 256 -6.53 11.11 12.11
C GLY A 256 -7.58 12.11 11.62
N ASN A 257 -7.75 12.28 10.29
CA ASN A 257 -8.74 13.18 9.70
C ASN A 257 -10.18 12.85 10.19
N PRO A 258 -11.04 13.85 10.47
CA PRO A 258 -12.43 13.63 10.88
C PRO A 258 -13.32 12.82 9.92
N ALA A 259 -12.91 12.63 8.66
CA ALA A 259 -13.55 11.66 7.77
C ALA A 259 -13.47 10.22 8.33
N PHE A 260 -12.41 9.93 9.07
CA PHE A 260 -12.20 8.65 9.75
C PHE A 260 -12.60 8.70 11.23
N ASN A 261 -12.96 7.54 11.77
CA ASN A 261 -13.42 7.35 13.14
C ASN A 261 -12.49 6.48 14.01
N PRO A 262 -11.18 6.79 14.14
CA PRO A 262 -10.41 6.27 15.26
C PRO A 262 -10.99 6.79 16.58
N THR A 263 -10.93 5.98 17.61
CA THR A 263 -11.56 6.24 18.91
C THR A 263 -10.61 6.76 19.98
N SER A 264 -9.30 6.64 19.76
CA SER A 264 -8.24 7.09 20.69
C SER A 264 -6.89 7.24 19.99
N ASP A 265 -5.90 7.80 20.68
CA ASP A 265 -4.51 7.83 20.21
C ASP A 265 -3.95 6.42 19.97
N GLN A 266 -4.35 5.43 20.80
CA GLN A 266 -3.95 4.03 20.63
C GLN A 266 -4.62 3.38 19.40
N ASP A 267 -5.92 3.60 19.20
CA ASP A 267 -6.64 3.09 18.00
C ASP A 267 -6.02 3.67 16.71
N LEU A 268 -5.65 4.95 16.73
CA LEU A 268 -4.92 5.57 15.62
C LEU A 268 -3.52 4.96 15.44
N ALA A 269 -2.75 4.74 16.50
CA ALA A 269 -1.43 4.10 16.45
C ALA A 269 -1.50 2.68 15.89
N ASP A 270 -2.51 1.91 16.26
CA ASP A 270 -2.73 0.56 15.76
C ASP A 270 -2.97 0.56 14.24
N ILE A 271 -3.79 1.48 13.72
CA ILE A 271 -4.07 1.60 12.27
C ILE A 271 -2.86 2.16 11.50
N VAL A 272 -2.14 3.15 12.06
CA VAL A 272 -0.90 3.68 11.48
C VAL A 272 0.14 2.56 11.39
N SER A 273 0.36 1.80 12.46
CA SER A 273 1.31 0.70 12.48
C SER A 273 0.98 -0.39 11.46
N LEU A 274 -0.30 -0.73 11.26
CA LEU A 274 -0.72 -1.63 10.17
C LEU A 274 -0.29 -1.10 8.81
N THR A 275 -0.49 0.19 8.58
CA THR A 275 -0.17 0.85 7.31
C THR A 275 1.33 0.82 7.03
N LEU A 276 2.16 0.93 8.07
CA LEU A 276 3.61 0.80 7.97
C LEU A 276 4.05 -0.65 7.71
N SER A 277 3.36 -1.63 8.30
CA SER A 277 3.65 -3.06 8.15
C SER A 277 3.02 -3.70 6.90
N TRP A 278 2.66 -2.92 5.87
CA TRP A 278 1.83 -3.43 4.78
C TRP A 278 2.54 -4.43 3.85
N SER A 279 3.66 -4.04 3.21
CA SER A 279 4.44 -4.92 2.33
C SER A 279 4.94 -6.17 3.05
N GLY A 280 5.07 -7.27 2.32
CA GLY A 280 5.22 -8.63 2.85
C GLY A 280 3.88 -9.38 2.79
N SER A 281 2.76 -8.65 2.90
CA SER A 281 1.40 -9.08 2.52
C SER A 281 0.81 -10.34 3.15
N ASP A 282 1.51 -10.95 4.10
CA ASP A 282 1.01 -12.09 4.85
C ASP A 282 0.14 -11.59 6.02
N PHE A 283 -1.11 -11.32 5.71
CA PHE A 283 -2.13 -10.95 6.69
C PHE A 283 -2.84 -12.20 7.18
N LEU A 284 -3.11 -12.27 8.48
CA LEU A 284 -3.68 -13.45 9.13
C LEU A 284 -5.03 -13.15 9.80
N SER A 285 -5.92 -14.14 9.78
CA SER A 285 -7.13 -14.18 10.59
C SER A 285 -7.31 -15.60 11.12
N GLY A 286 -7.32 -15.77 12.45
CA GLY A 286 -7.40 -17.10 13.07
C GLY A 286 -6.25 -18.03 12.65
N GLY A 287 -5.04 -17.49 12.43
CA GLY A 287 -3.86 -18.25 12.00
C GLY A 287 -3.80 -18.59 10.51
N THR A 288 -4.82 -18.24 9.72
CA THR A 288 -4.87 -18.51 8.28
C THR A 288 -4.62 -17.24 7.47
N LEU A 289 -3.90 -17.37 6.34
CA LEU A 289 -3.70 -16.27 5.39
C LEU A 289 -5.04 -15.76 4.84
N ILE A 290 -5.19 -14.44 4.83
CA ILE A 290 -6.37 -13.76 4.29
C ILE A 290 -5.97 -12.95 3.06
N ASN A 291 -5.65 -13.64 1.97
CA ASN A 291 -5.39 -13.03 0.66
C ASN A 291 -6.64 -12.93 -0.23
N THR A 292 -7.71 -13.64 0.15
CA THR A 292 -9.01 -13.61 -0.49
C THR A 292 -10.06 -13.60 0.62
N ASN A 293 -10.92 -12.60 0.61
CA ASN A 293 -12.01 -12.54 1.57
C ASN A 293 -12.99 -13.69 1.34
N ALA A 294 -13.70 -14.10 2.40
CA ALA A 294 -14.79 -15.06 2.27
C ALA A 294 -15.70 -14.60 1.12
N THR A 295 -15.93 -15.49 0.15
CA THR A 295 -16.54 -15.17 -1.15
C THR A 295 -17.96 -14.61 -1.05
N ASN A 296 -18.58 -14.69 0.14
CA ASN A 296 -19.93 -14.25 0.46
C ASN A 296 -20.01 -12.91 1.22
N THR A 297 -18.90 -12.18 1.42
CA THR A 297 -18.93 -10.89 2.12
C THR A 297 -18.82 -9.71 1.15
N ALA A 298 -19.95 -9.06 0.87
CA ALA A 298 -20.06 -7.97 -0.12
C ALA A 298 -19.22 -6.71 0.18
N LEU A 299 -18.74 -6.53 1.41
CA LEU A 299 -17.93 -5.38 1.82
C LEU A 299 -16.43 -5.68 1.92
N LEU A 300 -16.04 -6.89 1.53
CA LEU A 300 -14.67 -7.37 1.59
C LEU A 300 -14.32 -7.99 0.21
N PRO A 301 -14.01 -7.18 -0.81
CA PRO A 301 -13.63 -7.71 -2.12
C PRO A 301 -12.26 -8.40 -2.11
N PRO A 302 -12.03 -9.39 -2.99
CA PRO A 302 -10.69 -9.95 -3.19
C PRO A 302 -9.79 -8.95 -3.93
N GLY A 303 -8.52 -8.82 -3.50
CA GLY A 303 -7.53 -8.01 -4.19
C GLY A 303 -6.71 -8.79 -5.22
N PRO A 304 -5.97 -8.08 -6.09
CA PRO A 304 -4.96 -8.70 -6.93
C PRO A 304 -3.82 -9.26 -6.06
N PRO A 305 -3.05 -10.25 -6.56
CA PRO A 305 -1.86 -10.73 -5.87
C PRO A 305 -0.85 -9.61 -5.65
N SER A 306 -0.04 -9.73 -4.60
CA SER A 306 1.06 -8.83 -4.30
C SER A 306 2.39 -9.45 -4.75
N LEU A 307 3.28 -8.64 -5.32
CA LEU A 307 4.67 -9.01 -5.56
C LEU A 307 5.57 -8.29 -4.54
N ASP A 308 5.76 -8.93 -3.39
CA ASP A 308 6.64 -8.46 -2.33
C ASP A 308 7.58 -9.53 -1.81
N SER A 309 8.70 -9.05 -1.29
CA SER A 309 9.70 -9.89 -0.64
C SER A 309 9.26 -10.22 0.79
N HIS A 310 9.50 -11.45 1.20
CA HIS A 310 9.30 -11.87 2.60
C HIS A 310 10.17 -11.02 3.54
N ALA A 311 9.64 -10.60 4.69
CA ALA A 311 10.34 -9.73 5.64
C ALA A 311 11.70 -10.29 6.14
N GLY A 312 11.83 -11.61 6.18
CA GLY A 312 13.08 -12.30 6.53
C GLY A 312 14.21 -12.20 5.49
N VAL A 313 13.94 -11.79 4.25
CA VAL A 313 14.98 -11.70 3.21
C VAL A 313 16.01 -10.61 3.57
N GLY A 314 17.29 -10.92 3.37
CA GLY A 314 18.40 -9.99 3.64
C GLY A 314 18.76 -9.81 5.11
N GLN A 315 17.99 -10.40 6.03
CA GLN A 315 18.30 -10.43 7.46
C GLN A 315 19.53 -11.29 7.72
N GLN A 316 20.47 -10.77 8.50
CA GLN A 316 21.74 -11.42 8.78
C GLN A 316 22.05 -11.36 10.28
N GLU A 317 22.90 -12.28 10.73
CA GLU A 317 23.47 -12.32 12.07
C GLU A 317 24.88 -12.91 11.97
N THR A 318 25.85 -12.30 12.66
CA THR A 318 27.20 -12.87 12.82
C THR A 318 27.29 -13.47 14.21
N ILE A 319 27.51 -14.78 14.30
CA ILE A 319 27.58 -15.48 15.58
C ILE A 319 28.93 -15.19 16.24
N ILE A 320 28.92 -14.33 17.25
CA ILE A 320 30.12 -14.02 18.07
C ILE A 320 30.16 -14.93 19.31
N SER A 321 28.98 -15.28 19.85
CA SER A 321 28.81 -16.27 20.93
C SER A 321 27.48 -16.99 20.76
N PRO A 322 27.44 -18.33 20.76
CA PRO A 322 26.20 -19.10 20.55
C PRO A 322 25.09 -18.72 21.54
N ILE A 323 25.43 -18.47 22.80
CA ILE A 323 24.44 -18.13 23.84
C ILE A 323 23.86 -16.73 23.59
N GLN A 324 24.69 -15.77 23.17
CA GLN A 324 24.26 -14.40 22.93
C GLN A 324 23.42 -14.26 21.66
N SER A 325 23.72 -15.04 20.61
CA SER A 325 22.97 -15.01 19.35
C SER A 325 21.76 -15.95 19.33
N LEU A 326 21.52 -16.78 20.36
CA LEU A 326 20.49 -17.82 20.34
C LEU A 326 19.08 -17.28 20.01
N THR A 327 18.68 -16.16 20.60
CA THR A 327 17.38 -15.53 20.32
C THR A 327 17.25 -15.16 18.83
N ARG A 328 18.32 -14.59 18.26
CA ARG A 328 18.34 -14.17 16.86
C ARG A 328 18.42 -15.37 15.91
N LEU A 329 19.15 -16.42 16.27
CA LEU A 329 19.20 -17.66 15.51
C LEU A 329 17.84 -18.36 15.46
N ASN A 330 17.14 -18.44 16.59
CA ASN A 330 15.79 -18.99 16.65
C ASN A 330 14.81 -18.20 15.76
N GLN A 331 14.94 -16.88 15.72
CA GLN A 331 14.18 -16.02 14.81
C GLN A 331 14.48 -16.31 13.32
N LEU A 332 15.75 -16.45 12.95
CA LEU A 332 16.16 -16.76 11.58
C LEU A 332 15.68 -18.14 11.13
N VAL A 333 15.77 -19.15 12.01
CA VAL A 333 15.23 -20.50 11.74
C VAL A 333 13.71 -20.48 11.63
N ALA A 334 13.03 -19.74 12.51
CA ALA A 334 11.58 -19.61 12.49
C ALA A 334 11.05 -19.01 11.19
N ALA A 335 11.82 -18.15 10.53
CA ALA A 335 11.44 -17.54 9.25
C ALA A 335 11.24 -18.56 8.12
N ASP A 336 12.00 -19.66 8.09
CA ASP A 336 11.80 -20.76 7.13
C ASP A 336 10.79 -21.81 7.64
N THR A 337 10.69 -22.00 8.96
CA THR A 337 10.06 -23.21 9.52
C THR A 337 8.68 -23.01 10.15
N THR A 338 8.27 -21.76 10.42
CA THR A 338 7.07 -21.48 11.21
C THR A 338 6.06 -20.60 10.49
N GLY A 339 4.80 -20.76 10.89
CA GLY A 339 3.71 -19.95 10.37
C GLY A 339 3.33 -20.30 8.92
N PRO A 340 2.38 -19.55 8.36
CA PRO A 340 1.87 -19.81 7.01
C PRO A 340 2.82 -19.39 5.89
N SER A 341 3.95 -18.79 6.24
CA SER A 341 5.00 -18.32 5.33
C SER A 341 6.21 -19.25 5.30
N ALA A 342 6.15 -20.37 6.03
CA ALA A 342 7.21 -21.39 6.06
C ALA A 342 7.58 -21.86 4.64
N GLY A 343 8.87 -22.07 4.40
CA GLY A 343 9.45 -22.47 3.11
C GLY A 343 9.52 -21.36 2.06
N ARG A 344 9.14 -20.11 2.37
CA ARG A 344 9.26 -18.97 1.44
C ARG A 344 10.63 -18.29 1.43
N VAL A 345 11.45 -18.55 2.43
CA VAL A 345 12.83 -18.06 2.54
C VAL A 345 13.73 -19.20 2.96
N GLU A 346 15.01 -19.09 2.60
CA GLU A 346 16.02 -20.05 3.02
C GLU A 346 17.04 -19.35 3.92
N LEU A 347 17.59 -20.09 4.87
CA LEU A 347 18.68 -19.60 5.73
C LEU A 347 19.99 -20.24 5.29
N ILE A 348 20.95 -19.40 4.91
CA ILE A 348 22.31 -19.82 4.57
C ILE A 348 23.21 -19.50 5.76
N ALA A 349 23.90 -20.51 6.28
CA ALA A 349 24.96 -20.34 7.26
C ALA A 349 26.32 -20.66 6.64
N LYS A 350 27.33 -19.86 7.00
CA LYS A 350 28.71 -20.05 6.57
C LYS A 350 29.61 -20.04 7.79
N THR A 351 30.53 -20.99 7.89
CA THR A 351 31.56 -21.00 8.92
C THR A 351 32.93 -20.89 8.26
N TYR A 352 33.84 -20.20 8.94
CA TYR A 352 35.23 -20.06 8.54
C TYR A 352 36.07 -20.58 9.70
N GLY A 353 36.90 -21.59 9.45
CA GLY A 353 37.70 -22.20 10.52
C GLY A 353 38.89 -23.01 10.04
N PRO A 354 39.72 -23.51 10.96
CA PRO A 354 40.92 -24.28 10.64
C PRO A 354 40.62 -25.58 9.89
N ALA A 355 39.41 -26.11 10.06
CA ALA A 355 38.91 -27.30 9.35
C ALA A 355 38.38 -26.99 7.94
N GLY A 356 38.50 -25.74 7.46
CA GLY A 356 37.99 -25.29 6.16
C GLY A 356 36.72 -24.43 6.27
N ASN A 357 36.33 -23.84 5.15
CA ASN A 357 35.09 -23.07 5.04
C ASN A 357 33.93 -24.01 4.76
N ARG A 358 32.83 -23.89 5.51
CA ARG A 358 31.66 -24.76 5.36
C ARG A 358 30.40 -23.96 5.09
N GLY A 359 29.52 -24.53 4.29
CA GLY A 359 28.19 -24.00 3.97
C GLY A 359 27.09 -24.94 4.44
N TYR A 360 26.07 -24.34 5.07
CA TYR A 360 24.83 -25.01 5.44
C TYR A 360 23.65 -24.23 4.89
N LEU A 361 22.61 -24.94 4.47
CA LEU A 361 21.35 -24.39 3.98
C LEU A 361 20.22 -25.01 4.79
N LEU A 362 19.35 -24.16 5.35
CA LEU A 362 18.05 -24.57 5.86
C LEU A 362 17.00 -24.16 4.82
N SER A 363 16.29 -25.16 4.28
CA SER A 363 15.26 -24.97 3.25
C SER A 363 14.07 -25.89 3.53
N GLY A 364 12.90 -25.29 3.79
CA GLY A 364 11.67 -26.01 4.12
C GLY A 364 11.81 -26.91 5.35
N GLY A 365 12.58 -26.49 6.35
CA GLY A 365 12.87 -27.26 7.56
C GLY A 365 13.97 -28.32 7.42
N ASN A 366 14.55 -28.49 6.24
CA ASN A 366 15.62 -29.46 6.01
C ASN A 366 16.99 -28.77 6.06
N PHE A 367 17.90 -29.33 6.86
CA PHE A 367 19.30 -28.92 6.85
C PHE A 367 20.07 -29.69 5.78
N LEU A 368 20.73 -28.93 4.90
CA LEU A 368 21.58 -29.42 3.83
C LEU A 368 23.00 -28.93 4.10
N ALA A 369 23.97 -29.83 4.03
CA ALA A 369 25.39 -29.52 4.18
C ALA A 369 26.13 -29.74 2.86
N ASP A 370 27.20 -28.98 2.66
CA ASP A 370 28.08 -29.11 1.50
C ASP A 370 28.91 -30.41 1.46
N ASN A 371 28.93 -31.18 2.56
CA ASN A 371 29.63 -32.45 2.67
C ASN A 371 28.71 -33.54 3.25
N VAL A 372 28.81 -34.76 2.70
CA VAL A 372 27.96 -35.90 3.07
C VAL A 372 28.48 -36.55 4.35
N GLY A 373 27.63 -36.67 5.38
CA GLY A 373 27.93 -37.41 6.61
C GLY A 373 28.09 -36.56 7.89
N GLU A 374 27.65 -35.31 7.87
CA GLU A 374 27.60 -34.41 9.05
C GLU A 374 26.23 -34.28 9.69
#